data_AF-A0A6N7VD85-F1
#
_entry.id   AF-A0A6N7VD85-F1
#
_cell.length_a   1.000
_cell.length_b   1.000
_cell.length_c   1.000
_cell.angle_alpha   90.00
_cell.angle_beta   90.00
_cell.angle_gamma   90.00
#
_symmetry.space_group_name_H-M   'P 1'
#
loop_
_entity.id
_entity.type
_entity.pdbx_description
1 polymer ?
#
loop_
_entity_poly.entity_id
_entity_poly.type
_entity_poly.pdbx_seq_one_letter_code
_entity_poly.pdbx_strand_id
1 'polypeptide(L)'
;MKTEELKEIGLNDEQIAAVFKLRGKEVEDYNQLKNNFETLKTENENFKNQVASANEQIEAFKDMDIESIKASAEEYKNKYEQAQIKAKEDMDNITLNNAIDLGLVNAGSRNLKAAKALLDIDSLKDSKNLNDDLKAQIEGLKESDSYLFKTEEEPKQRSMGKSGSIGEKELKDMTYEEMLEANKKGIL
;
A
#
# COMPACT_ATOMS: atom_id res chain seq x y z
N MET A 1 32.02 72.20 -1.21
CA MET A 1 32.23 73.60 -1.62
C MET A 1 31.69 74.48 -0.51
N LYS A 2 32.47 75.45 -0.05
CA LYS A 2 32.04 76.43 0.98
C LYS A 2 31.72 77.77 0.33
N THR A 3 30.83 78.53 0.94
CA THR A 3 30.42 79.87 0.47
C THR A 3 31.60 80.82 0.31
N GLU A 4 32.53 80.83 1.26
CA GLU A 4 33.72 81.69 1.25
C GLU A 4 34.63 81.44 0.04
N GLU A 5 34.85 80.17 -0.31
CA GLU A 5 35.67 79.77 -1.47
C GLU A 5 35.06 80.27 -2.79
N LEU A 6 33.72 80.33 -2.87
CA LEU A 6 33.00 80.80 -4.05
C LEU A 6 33.00 82.35 -4.15
N LYS A 7 33.02 83.04 -3.01
CA LYS A 7 33.17 84.50 -2.95
C LYS A 7 34.57 84.94 -3.36
N GLU A 8 35.61 84.22 -2.91
CA GLU A 8 37.00 84.50 -3.26
C GLU A 8 37.28 84.41 -4.76
N ILE A 9 36.56 83.53 -5.48
CA ILE A 9 36.65 83.42 -6.96
C ILE A 9 35.70 84.38 -7.70
N GLY A 10 35.04 85.30 -6.99
CA GLY A 10 34.29 86.41 -7.57
C GLY A 10 32.81 86.16 -7.83
N LEU A 11 32.20 85.11 -7.29
CA LEU A 11 30.74 84.94 -7.38
C LEU A 11 30.01 85.81 -6.34
N ASN A 12 28.86 86.35 -6.74
CA ASN A 12 27.94 87.03 -5.84
C ASN A 12 26.97 86.06 -5.13
N ASP A 13 26.23 86.53 -4.13
CA ASP A 13 25.34 85.68 -3.31
C ASP A 13 24.24 84.98 -4.13
N GLU A 14 23.69 85.60 -5.18
CA GLU A 14 22.69 84.98 -6.07
C GLU A 14 23.29 83.83 -6.91
N GLN A 15 24.49 84.05 -7.47
CA GLN A 15 25.20 83.03 -8.23
C GLN A 15 25.59 81.85 -7.33
N ILE A 16 26.02 82.12 -6.10
CA ILE A 16 26.33 81.09 -5.10
C ILE A 16 25.08 80.28 -4.75
N ALA A 17 23.93 80.94 -4.54
CA ALA A 17 22.66 80.25 -4.29
C ALA A 17 22.25 79.34 -5.47
N ALA A 18 22.43 79.80 -6.71
CA ALA A 18 22.17 79.00 -7.90
C ALA A 18 23.10 77.77 -8.00
N VAL A 19 24.39 77.93 -7.69
CA VAL A 19 25.36 76.83 -7.64
C VAL A 19 24.96 75.78 -6.62
N PHE A 20 24.59 76.19 -5.40
CA PHE A 20 24.14 75.23 -4.39
C PHE A 20 22.84 74.52 -4.77
N LYS A 21 21.91 75.21 -5.44
CA LYS A 21 20.68 74.60 -5.95
C LYS A 21 20.97 73.54 -7.02
N LEU A 22 21.82 73.86 -8.00
CA LEU A 22 22.24 72.91 -9.05
C LEU A 22 22.98 71.72 -8.43
N ARG A 23 23.90 71.97 -7.50
CA ARG A 23 24.63 70.91 -6.78
C ARG A 23 23.69 70.02 -5.98
N GLY A 24 22.67 70.60 -5.32
CA GLY A 24 21.64 69.85 -4.61
C GLY A 24 20.91 68.88 -5.53
N LYS A 25 20.51 69.35 -6.72
CA LYS A 25 19.90 68.51 -7.76
C LYS A 25 20.84 67.40 -8.24
N GLU A 26 22.11 67.71 -8.52
CA GLU A 26 23.11 66.70 -8.92
C GLU A 26 23.36 65.65 -7.83
N VAL A 27 23.35 66.04 -6.55
CA VAL A 27 23.46 65.10 -5.43
C VAL A 27 22.22 64.18 -5.40
N GLU A 28 21.03 64.73 -5.61
CA GLU A 28 19.79 63.97 -5.64
C GLU A 28 19.78 62.97 -6.80
N ASP A 29 20.10 63.42 -8.02
CA ASP A 29 20.20 62.58 -9.22
C ASP A 29 21.25 61.46 -9.03
N TYR A 30 22.41 61.80 -8.46
CA TYR A 30 23.47 60.82 -8.14
C TYR A 30 23.00 59.78 -7.12
N ASN A 31 22.31 60.20 -6.07
CA ASN A 31 21.79 59.30 -5.04
C ASN A 31 20.72 58.36 -5.62
N GLN A 32 19.83 58.86 -6.49
CA GLN A 32 18.87 58.02 -7.20
C GLN A 32 19.55 56.98 -8.09
N LEU A 33 20.54 57.40 -8.88
CA LEU A 33 21.28 56.49 -9.74
C LEU A 33 22.02 55.42 -8.93
N LYS A 34 22.66 55.81 -7.83
CA LYS A 34 23.35 54.89 -6.92
C LYS A 34 22.39 53.86 -6.33
N ASN A 35 21.22 54.31 -5.85
CA ASN A 35 20.21 53.41 -5.31
C ASN A 35 19.73 52.40 -6.36
N ASN A 36 19.41 52.88 -7.58
CA ASN A 36 19.00 52.01 -8.67
C ASN A 36 20.09 51.00 -9.05
N PHE A 37 21.35 51.42 -9.06
CA PHE A 37 22.48 50.53 -9.34
C PHE A 37 22.62 49.44 -8.28
N GLU A 38 22.55 49.78 -7.00
CA GLU A 38 22.61 48.79 -5.91
C GLU A 38 21.42 47.83 -5.97
N THR A 39 20.22 48.32 -6.24
CA THR A 39 19.03 47.47 -6.45
C THR A 39 19.24 46.50 -7.62
N LEU A 40 19.64 47.00 -8.78
CA LEU A 40 19.91 46.16 -9.96
C LEU A 40 21.02 45.15 -9.73
N LYS A 41 22.06 45.52 -8.96
CA LYS A 41 23.14 44.62 -8.59
C LYS A 41 22.63 43.48 -7.71
N THR A 42 21.84 43.80 -6.67
CA THR A 42 21.22 42.78 -5.80
C THR A 42 20.26 41.89 -6.59
N GLU A 43 19.44 42.44 -7.48
CA GLU A 43 18.56 41.67 -8.36
C GLU A 43 19.35 40.73 -9.27
N ASN A 44 20.45 41.21 -9.86
CA ASN A 44 21.32 40.40 -10.71
C ASN A 44 21.97 39.25 -9.94
N GLU A 45 22.47 39.50 -8.73
CA GLU A 45 23.02 38.47 -7.84
C GLU A 45 21.95 37.43 -7.46
N ASN A 46 20.73 37.87 -7.14
CA ASN A 46 19.60 36.98 -6.88
C ASN A 46 19.24 36.13 -8.10
N PHE A 47 19.17 36.72 -9.30
CA PHE A 47 18.88 35.98 -10.53
C PHE A 47 19.98 34.96 -10.85
N LYS A 48 21.25 35.31 -10.67
CA LYS A 48 22.36 34.36 -10.84
C LYS A 48 22.23 33.15 -9.91
N ASN A 49 21.88 33.38 -8.65
CA ASN A 49 21.67 32.31 -7.68
C ASN A 49 20.47 31.42 -8.05
N GLN A 50 19.36 32.02 -8.50
CA GLN A 50 18.18 31.26 -8.97
C GLN A 50 18.51 30.41 -10.19
N VAL A 51 19.26 30.95 -11.16
CA VAL A 51 19.69 30.21 -12.35
C VAL A 51 20.63 29.06 -11.97
N ALA A 52 21.58 29.28 -11.07
CA ALA A 52 22.47 28.23 -10.59
C ALA A 52 21.69 27.09 -9.91
N SER A 53 20.77 27.42 -9.01
CA SER A 53 19.92 26.44 -8.32
C SER A 53 19.01 25.67 -9.28
N ALA A 54 18.42 26.35 -10.28
CA ALA A 54 17.60 25.70 -11.30
C ALA A 54 18.43 24.72 -12.15
N ASN A 55 19.66 25.08 -12.51
CA ASN A 55 20.54 24.19 -13.25
C ASN A 55 20.93 22.95 -12.42
N GLU A 56 21.24 23.11 -11.14
CA GLU A 56 21.52 21.98 -10.23
C GLU A 56 20.33 21.03 -10.14
N GLN A 57 19.10 21.55 -10.01
CA GLN A 57 17.89 20.72 -10.02
C GLN A 57 17.67 19.99 -11.34
N ILE A 58 17.92 20.66 -12.47
CA ILE A 58 17.79 20.06 -13.81
C ILE A 58 18.77 18.90 -13.96
N GLU A 59 20.04 19.06 -13.55
CA GLU A 59 21.02 17.97 -13.59
C GLU A 59 20.62 16.81 -12.68
N ALA A 60 20.14 17.11 -11.46
CA ALA A 60 19.62 16.09 -10.54
C ALA A 60 18.48 15.27 -11.15
N PHE A 61 17.61 15.87 -11.98
CA PHE A 61 16.56 15.14 -12.70
C PHE A 61 17.07 14.32 -13.89
N LYS A 62 18.14 14.76 -14.57
CA LYS A 62 18.76 13.99 -15.67
C LYS A 62 19.45 12.72 -15.18
N ASP A 63 20.02 12.77 -13.98
CA ASP A 63 20.67 11.61 -13.35
C ASP A 63 19.67 10.57 -12.82
N MET A 64 18.38 10.92 -12.71
CA MET A 64 17.35 9.95 -12.36
C MET A 64 17.06 9.03 -13.56
N ASP A 65 17.20 7.72 -13.34
CA ASP A 65 16.79 6.71 -14.31
C ASP A 65 15.26 6.53 -14.31
N ILE A 66 14.57 7.52 -14.88
CA ILE A 66 13.11 7.58 -14.97
C ILE A 66 12.56 6.37 -15.73
N GLU A 67 13.32 5.83 -16.70
CA GLU A 67 12.91 4.65 -17.46
C GLU A 67 12.92 3.39 -16.57
N SER A 68 13.97 3.18 -15.78
CA SER A 68 14.04 2.08 -14.80
C SER A 68 12.98 2.19 -13.71
N ILE A 69 12.69 3.40 -13.22
CA ILE A 69 11.59 3.63 -12.26
C ILE A 69 10.24 3.25 -12.87
N LYS A 70 9.95 3.68 -14.10
CA LYS A 70 8.72 3.30 -14.81
C LYS A 70 8.63 1.80 -15.06
N ALA A 71 9.71 1.16 -15.50
CA ALA A 71 9.76 -0.27 -15.73
C ALA A 71 9.49 -1.07 -14.44
N SER A 72 10.11 -0.66 -13.33
CA SER A 72 9.90 -1.28 -12.01
C SER A 72 8.46 -1.11 -11.52
N ALA A 73 7.84 0.04 -11.78
CA ALA A 73 6.45 0.30 -11.42
C ALA A 73 5.48 -0.60 -12.21
N GLU A 74 5.69 -0.77 -13.52
CA GLU A 74 4.87 -1.66 -14.35
C GLU A 74 5.08 -3.14 -13.98
N GLU A 75 6.31 -3.55 -13.69
CA GLU A 75 6.60 -4.90 -13.19
C GLU A 75 5.89 -5.17 -11.86
N TYR A 76 5.95 -4.22 -10.92
CA TYR A 76 5.27 -4.35 -9.63
C TYR A 76 3.76 -4.43 -9.79
N LYS A 77 3.17 -3.60 -10.66
CA LYS A 77 1.75 -3.62 -10.96
C LYS A 77 1.32 -4.98 -11.51
N ASN A 78 2.04 -5.52 -12.50
CA ASN A 78 1.76 -6.84 -13.07
C ASN A 78 1.87 -7.95 -12.01
N LYS A 79 2.91 -7.92 -11.17
CA LYS A 79 3.08 -8.88 -10.06
C LYS A 79 1.93 -8.79 -9.06
N TYR A 80 1.48 -7.58 -8.74
CA TYR A 80 0.38 -7.35 -7.82
C TYR A 80 -0.95 -7.88 -8.38
N GLU A 81 -1.27 -7.59 -9.64
CA GLU A 81 -2.48 -8.09 -10.30
C GLU A 81 -2.49 -9.62 -10.37
N GLN A 82 -1.36 -10.24 -10.76
CA GLN A 82 -1.22 -11.70 -10.74
C GLN A 82 -1.39 -12.30 -9.34
N ALA A 83 -0.82 -11.66 -8.32
CA ALA A 83 -0.98 -12.10 -6.94
C ALA A 83 -2.43 -12.03 -6.46
N GLN A 84 -3.19 -11.00 -6.86
CA GLN A 84 -4.62 -10.92 -6.53
C GLN A 84 -5.44 -12.04 -7.20
N ILE A 85 -5.21 -12.29 -8.49
CA ILE A 85 -5.90 -13.36 -9.22
C ILE A 85 -5.61 -14.71 -8.54
N LYS A 86 -4.34 -14.99 -8.28
CA LYS A 86 -3.93 -16.24 -7.63
C LYS A 86 -4.52 -16.37 -6.22
N ALA A 87 -4.51 -15.31 -5.42
CA ALA A 87 -5.08 -15.34 -4.08
C ALA A 87 -6.58 -15.63 -4.10
N LYS A 88 -7.30 -15.07 -5.09
CA LYS A 88 -8.72 -15.36 -5.31
C LYS A 88 -8.92 -16.83 -5.70
N GLU A 89 -8.17 -17.33 -6.67
CA GLU A 89 -8.22 -18.74 -7.09
C GLU A 89 -7.92 -19.69 -5.93
N ASP A 90 -6.89 -19.39 -5.13
CA ASP A 90 -6.52 -20.18 -3.95
C ASP A 90 -7.65 -20.17 -2.91
N MET A 91 -8.30 -19.03 -2.66
CA MET A 91 -9.41 -18.91 -1.72
C MET A 91 -10.66 -19.67 -2.20
N ASP A 92 -10.98 -19.56 -3.49
CA ASP A 92 -12.11 -20.27 -4.09
C ASP A 92 -11.86 -21.79 -4.03
N ASN A 93 -10.64 -22.24 -4.31
CA ASN A 93 -10.24 -23.64 -4.17
C ASN A 93 -10.30 -24.14 -2.72
N ILE A 94 -9.83 -23.35 -1.74
CA ILE A 94 -9.92 -23.71 -0.32
C ILE A 94 -11.38 -23.83 0.11
N THR A 95 -12.22 -22.87 -0.27
CA THR A 95 -13.64 -22.83 0.07
C THR A 95 -14.38 -24.04 -0.50
N LEU A 96 -14.15 -24.34 -1.79
CA LEU A 96 -14.72 -25.50 -2.45
C LEU A 96 -14.27 -26.81 -1.78
N ASN A 97 -12.97 -26.97 -1.53
CA ASN A 97 -12.43 -28.16 -0.90
C ASN A 97 -13.02 -28.40 0.50
N ASN A 98 -13.16 -27.34 1.29
CA ASN A 98 -13.76 -27.42 2.62
C ASN A 98 -15.24 -27.80 2.55
N ALA A 99 -16.01 -27.23 1.60
CA ALA A 99 -17.41 -27.57 1.41
C ALA A 99 -17.58 -29.06 1.04
N ILE A 100 -16.75 -29.56 0.13
CA ILE A 100 -16.73 -30.97 -0.27
C ILE A 100 -16.38 -31.88 0.92
N ASP A 101 -15.32 -31.57 1.66
CA ASP A 101 -14.86 -32.40 2.77
C ASP A 101 -15.93 -32.46 3.87
N LEU A 102 -16.56 -31.32 4.21
CA LEU A 102 -17.67 -31.26 5.16
C LEU A 102 -18.90 -32.03 4.66
N GLY A 103 -19.27 -31.87 3.39
CA GLY A 103 -20.38 -32.60 2.78
C GLY A 103 -20.18 -34.11 2.87
N LEU A 104 -19.00 -34.60 2.52
CA LEU A 104 -18.64 -36.02 2.58
C LEU A 104 -18.58 -36.55 4.02
N VAL A 105 -18.08 -35.77 4.99
CA VAL A 105 -18.11 -36.11 6.42
C VAL A 105 -19.55 -36.26 6.89
N ASN A 106 -20.41 -35.29 6.59
CA ASN A 106 -21.82 -35.30 6.99
C ASN A 106 -22.59 -36.44 6.34
N ALA A 107 -22.21 -36.83 5.12
CA ALA A 107 -22.76 -37.98 4.42
C ALA A 107 -22.25 -39.33 4.95
N GLY A 108 -21.33 -39.33 5.92
CA GLY A 108 -20.80 -40.54 6.53
C GLY A 108 -19.75 -41.26 5.68
N SER A 109 -18.98 -40.54 4.85
CA SER A 109 -17.90 -41.13 4.07
C SER A 109 -16.86 -41.84 4.96
N ARG A 110 -16.49 -43.06 4.58
CA ARG A 110 -15.43 -43.86 5.23
C ARG A 110 -14.04 -43.40 4.83
N ASN A 111 -13.88 -42.81 3.64
CA ASN A 111 -12.62 -42.29 3.12
C ASN A 111 -12.86 -41.06 2.23
N LEU A 112 -12.63 -39.88 2.80
CA LEU A 112 -12.84 -38.60 2.13
C LEU A 112 -12.03 -38.48 0.84
N LYS A 113 -10.78 -38.95 0.83
CA LYS A 113 -9.91 -38.87 -0.34
C LYS A 113 -10.44 -39.69 -1.51
N ALA A 114 -10.92 -40.90 -1.23
CA ALA A 114 -11.49 -41.78 -2.25
C ALA A 114 -12.83 -41.24 -2.77
N ALA A 115 -13.73 -40.83 -1.87
CA ALA A 115 -15.03 -40.29 -2.27
C ALA A 115 -14.90 -38.96 -3.04
N LYS A 116 -14.00 -38.08 -2.61
CA LYS A 116 -13.71 -36.81 -3.30
C LYS A 116 -13.17 -36.99 -4.71
N ALA A 117 -12.37 -38.03 -4.95
CA ALA A 117 -11.83 -38.33 -6.28
C ALA A 117 -12.89 -38.78 -7.28
N LEU A 118 -14.08 -39.18 -6.81
CA LEU A 118 -15.21 -39.61 -7.63
C LEU A 118 -16.25 -38.50 -7.85
N LEU A 119 -16.08 -37.34 -7.20
CA LEU A 119 -16.92 -36.16 -7.43
C LEU A 119 -16.47 -35.41 -8.69
N ASP A 120 -17.43 -34.82 -9.40
CA ASP A 120 -17.16 -33.93 -10.52
C ASP A 120 -16.85 -32.53 -10.00
N ILE A 121 -15.57 -32.33 -9.69
CA ILE A 121 -15.03 -31.09 -9.12
C ILE A 121 -15.20 -29.91 -10.07
N ASP A 122 -15.08 -30.12 -11.38
CA ASP A 122 -15.17 -29.04 -12.36
C ASP A 122 -16.62 -28.55 -12.48
N SER A 123 -17.60 -29.46 -12.47
CA SER A 123 -19.02 -29.07 -12.34
C SER A 123 -19.32 -28.33 -11.04
N LEU A 124 -18.64 -28.65 -9.93
CA LEU A 124 -18.84 -27.98 -8.65
C LEU A 124 -18.19 -26.60 -8.59
N LYS A 125 -17.07 -26.38 -9.29
CA LYS A 125 -16.44 -25.05 -9.43
C LYS A 125 -17.36 -24.06 -10.15
N ASP A 126 -18.07 -24.53 -11.17
CA ASP A 126 -18.97 -23.71 -11.99
C ASP A 126 -20.40 -23.64 -11.42
N SER A 127 -20.66 -24.28 -10.28
CA SER A 127 -21.99 -24.35 -9.68
C SER A 127 -22.47 -22.99 -9.18
N LYS A 128 -23.73 -22.66 -9.52
CA LYS A 128 -24.43 -21.49 -8.96
C LYS A 128 -25.06 -21.78 -7.59
N ASN A 129 -25.20 -23.05 -7.24
CA ASN A 129 -25.77 -23.50 -5.97
C ASN A 129 -25.00 -24.73 -5.47
N LEU A 130 -23.79 -24.46 -4.97
CA LEU A 130 -22.82 -25.48 -4.60
C LEU A 130 -23.38 -26.51 -3.62
N ASN A 131 -24.23 -26.10 -2.69
CA ASN A 131 -24.78 -27.00 -1.67
C ASN A 131 -25.70 -28.06 -2.26
N ASP A 132 -26.61 -27.67 -3.16
CA ASP A 132 -27.57 -28.59 -3.77
C ASP A 132 -26.88 -29.51 -4.78
N ASP A 133 -25.96 -28.96 -5.57
CA ASP A 133 -25.21 -29.73 -6.57
C ASP A 133 -24.25 -30.73 -5.90
N LEU A 134 -23.57 -30.33 -4.82
CA LEU A 134 -22.73 -31.23 -4.01
C LEU A 134 -23.57 -32.34 -3.37
N LYS A 135 -24.74 -32.00 -2.82
CA LYS A 135 -25.65 -32.98 -2.23
C LYS A 135 -26.11 -33.99 -3.28
N ALA A 136 -26.49 -33.55 -4.47
CA ALA A 136 -26.91 -34.41 -5.57
C ALA A 136 -25.79 -35.38 -5.98
N GLN A 137 -24.56 -34.89 -6.14
CA GLN A 137 -23.42 -35.74 -6.46
C GLN A 137 -23.11 -36.75 -5.34
N ILE A 138 -23.20 -36.35 -4.07
CA ILE A 138 -22.99 -37.25 -2.93
C ILE A 138 -24.05 -38.35 -2.86
N GLU A 139 -25.32 -38.04 -3.10
CA GLU A 139 -26.38 -39.06 -3.13
C GLU A 139 -26.20 -40.01 -4.31
N GLY A 140 -25.87 -39.51 -5.50
CA GLY A 140 -25.51 -40.36 -6.64
C GLY A 140 -24.31 -41.27 -6.34
N LEU A 141 -23.31 -40.76 -5.62
CA LEU A 141 -22.14 -41.54 -5.22
C LEU A 141 -22.48 -42.61 -4.16
N LYS A 142 -23.48 -42.37 -3.29
CA LYS A 142 -23.97 -43.40 -2.37
C LYS A 142 -24.68 -44.53 -3.11
N GLU A 143 -25.35 -44.24 -4.22
CA GLU A 143 -25.99 -45.26 -5.06
C GLU A 143 -24.97 -46.09 -5.84
N SER A 144 -23.98 -45.44 -6.47
CA SER A 144 -22.96 -46.14 -7.28
C SER A 144 -21.90 -46.85 -6.43
N ASP A 145 -21.44 -46.20 -5.36
CA ASP A 145 -20.27 -46.58 -4.57
C ASP A 145 -20.60 -46.64 -3.07
N SER A 146 -21.73 -47.28 -2.73
CA SER A 146 -22.25 -47.40 -1.36
C SER A 146 -21.24 -47.87 -0.31
N TYR A 147 -20.26 -48.69 -0.71
CA TYR A 147 -19.18 -49.18 0.16
C TYR A 147 -18.27 -48.07 0.72
N LEU A 148 -18.25 -46.89 0.07
CA LEU A 148 -17.52 -45.72 0.54
C LEU A 148 -18.23 -44.99 1.68
N PHE A 149 -19.47 -45.35 2.01
CA PHE A 149 -20.29 -44.69 3.03
C PHE A 149 -20.68 -45.67 4.14
N LYS A 150 -20.98 -45.10 5.31
CA LYS A 150 -21.54 -45.86 6.42
C LYS A 150 -23.02 -46.13 6.16
N THR A 151 -23.47 -47.36 6.37
CA THR A 151 -24.89 -47.69 6.40
C THR A 151 -25.47 -47.30 7.77
N GLU A 152 -26.74 -46.88 7.80
CA GLU A 152 -27.41 -46.41 9.03
C GLU A 152 -27.45 -47.46 10.16
N GLU A 153 -27.16 -48.73 9.85
CA GLU A 153 -27.13 -49.86 10.79
C GLU A 153 -25.72 -50.33 11.21
N GLU A 154 -24.65 -49.56 10.99
CA GLU A 154 -23.38 -49.92 11.65
C GLU A 154 -23.44 -49.61 13.15
N PRO A 155 -23.32 -50.61 14.05
CA PRO A 155 -23.32 -50.36 15.48
C PRO A 155 -22.16 -49.42 15.78
N LYS A 156 -22.46 -48.27 16.38
CA LYS A 156 -21.46 -47.34 16.93
C LYS A 156 -20.48 -48.17 17.73
N GLN A 157 -19.27 -48.39 17.21
CA GLN A 157 -18.19 -49.00 17.99
C GLN A 157 -18.00 -48.08 19.19
N ARG A 158 -18.48 -48.53 20.35
CA ARG A 158 -18.18 -47.89 21.63
C ARG A 158 -16.67 -48.02 21.80
N SER A 159 -15.96 -46.93 21.53
CA SER A 159 -14.55 -46.82 21.92
C SER A 159 -14.49 -46.93 23.44
N MET A 160 -14.07 -48.11 23.92
CA MET A 160 -13.60 -48.31 25.29
C MET A 160 -12.22 -47.64 25.39
N GLY A 161 -12.25 -46.32 25.52
CA GLY A 161 -11.07 -45.46 25.65
C GLY A 161 -11.26 -44.51 26.83
N LYS A 162 -10.91 -45.00 28.01
CA LYS A 162 -10.51 -44.27 29.23
C LYS A 162 -10.93 -42.79 29.31
N SER A 163 -12.05 -42.56 30.00
CA SER A 163 -12.49 -41.26 30.51
C SER A 163 -11.38 -40.57 31.31
N GLY A 164 -10.69 -39.61 30.71
CA GLY A 164 -9.97 -38.54 31.39
C GLY A 164 -10.89 -37.32 31.43
N SER A 165 -11.50 -37.08 32.59
CA SER A 165 -12.38 -35.94 32.82
C SER A 165 -11.61 -34.63 32.63
N ILE A 166 -11.96 -33.82 31.63
CA ILE A 166 -11.64 -32.38 31.60
C ILE A 166 -12.82 -31.68 32.27
N GLY A 167 -12.54 -30.96 33.35
CA GLY A 167 -13.53 -30.15 34.05
C GLY A 167 -14.16 -29.12 33.12
N GLU A 168 -15.49 -29.15 33.07
CA GLU A 168 -16.42 -28.08 32.64
C GLU A 168 -15.89 -26.99 31.70
N LYS A 169 -15.58 -27.38 30.45
CA LYS A 169 -15.85 -26.61 29.23
C LYS A 169 -15.50 -27.47 28.02
N GLU A 170 -16.40 -27.56 27.05
CA GLU A 170 -16.11 -28.26 25.80
C GLU A 170 -15.10 -27.45 24.97
N LEU A 171 -14.24 -28.13 24.21
CA LEU A 171 -13.22 -27.53 23.33
C LEU A 171 -13.75 -26.41 22.42
N LYS A 172 -15.02 -26.50 22.03
CA LYS A 172 -15.72 -25.51 21.18
C LYS A 172 -16.01 -24.18 21.91
N ASP A 173 -15.95 -24.18 23.23
CA ASP A 173 -16.26 -23.04 24.09
C ASP A 173 -14.99 -22.41 24.70
N MET A 174 -13.79 -22.90 24.31
CA MET A 174 -12.51 -22.33 24.71
C MET A 174 -12.03 -21.27 23.71
N THR A 175 -11.55 -20.16 24.24
CA THR A 175 -10.86 -19.15 23.45
C THR A 175 -9.52 -19.71 22.92
N TYR A 176 -9.00 -19.08 21.86
CA TYR A 176 -7.75 -19.52 21.23
C TYR A 176 -6.55 -19.47 22.20
N GLU A 177 -6.53 -18.52 23.13
CA GLU A 177 -5.50 -18.42 24.17
C GLU A 177 -5.59 -19.57 25.17
N GLU A 178 -6.80 -19.96 25.57
CA GLU A 178 -7.02 -21.09 26.48
C GLU A 178 -6.62 -22.43 25.83
N MET A 179 -6.81 -22.59 24.51
CA MET A 179 -6.35 -23.79 23.78
C MET A 179 -4.82 -23.90 23.74
N LEU A 180 -4.12 -22.78 23.57
CA LEU A 180 -2.65 -22.76 23.59
C LEU A 180 -2.08 -23.11 24.97
N GLU A 181 -2.71 -22.66 26.04
CA GLU A 181 -2.31 -23.03 27.41
C GLU A 181 -2.57 -24.50 27.72
N ALA A 182 -3.71 -25.04 27.31
CA ALA A 182 -4.05 -26.45 27.52
C ALA A 182 -3.10 -27.40 26.77
N ASN A 183 -2.68 -27.02 25.56
CA ASN A 183 -1.67 -27.74 24.78
C ASN A 183 -0.28 -27.66 25.44
N LYS A 184 0.13 -26.48 25.92
CA LYS A 184 1.37 -26.33 26.71
C LYS A 184 1.39 -27.16 27.99
N LYS A 185 0.24 -27.40 28.61
CA LYS A 185 0.09 -28.24 29.81
C LYS A 185 -0.10 -29.73 29.51
N GLY A 186 -0.17 -30.12 28.23
CA GLY A 186 -0.32 -31.52 27.80
C GLY A 186 -1.67 -32.16 28.18
N ILE A 187 -2.72 -31.34 28.30
CA ILE A 187 -4.08 -31.78 28.68
C ILE A 187 -4.96 -32.01 27.44
N LEU A 188 -4.56 -31.44 26.29
CA LEU A 188 -5.04 -31.73 24.95
C LEU A 188 -4.01 -32.56 24.20
#